data_AF-A0A4U6V359-F1
#
_entry.id   AF-A0A4U6V359-F1
#
_cell.length_a   1.000
_cell.length_b   1.000
_cell.length_c   1.000
_cell.angle_alpha   90.00
_cell.angle_beta   90.00
_cell.angle_gamma   90.00
#
_symmetry.space_group_name_H-M   'P 1'
#
loop_
_entity.id
_entity.type
_entity.pdbx_description
1 polymer ?
#
loop_
_entity_poly.entity_id
_entity_poly.type
_entity_poly.pdbx_seq_one_letter_code
_entity_poly.pdbx_strand_id
1 'polypeptide(L)'
;MQDYYFVYFRNEFSSCLRRWDIFSFACREWVPLDILRISTDEPSRRWSVNVLGTFRREAELKTQEAAARSQVLDWRNVHDRVADEAERLRAALTEAQAACEHQRDRKMQNGVMLAMAMVACRDHAQTMGRLRGELQELTVAAEDLVNAIAPVEEGARPQSLVERLKVAPGKVAGLCKAVCKQVLAIVKSYYPRADLAAAGDGVARNCTEEAYAQYLEEAKPIASKMSEFVSLEEP
;
A
#
# COMPACT_ATOMS: atom_id res chain seq x y z
N MET A 1 -26.19 -29.10 -38.38
CA MET A 1 -26.00 -29.17 -39.84
C MET A 1 -24.80 -30.06 -40.12
N GLN A 2 -25.02 -31.37 -40.09
CA GLN A 2 -24.12 -32.41 -40.59
C GLN A 2 -24.99 -33.65 -40.81
N ASP A 3 -25.72 -33.63 -41.91
CA ASP A 3 -26.14 -34.81 -42.64
C ASP A 3 -25.24 -34.92 -43.88
N TYR A 4 -25.15 -36.15 -44.40
CA TYR A 4 -24.53 -36.59 -45.66
C TYR A 4 -23.21 -37.36 -45.55
N TYR A 5 -23.27 -38.55 -46.16
CA TYR A 5 -22.24 -39.56 -46.46
C TYR A 5 -22.13 -40.74 -45.48
N PHE A 6 -23.02 -41.74 -45.62
CA PHE A 6 -22.70 -43.01 -46.31
C PHE A 6 -23.90 -43.97 -46.23
N VAL A 7 -24.86 -43.77 -47.12
CA VAL A 7 -25.68 -44.85 -47.68
C VAL A 7 -24.87 -45.39 -48.84
N TYR A 8 -24.29 -46.58 -48.71
CA TYR A 8 -23.93 -47.56 -49.76
C TYR A 8 -22.88 -48.52 -49.18
N PHE A 9 -23.34 -49.52 -48.42
CA PHE A 9 -22.83 -50.91 -48.44
C PHE A 9 -23.67 -51.78 -47.48
N ARG A 10 -24.99 -51.66 -47.60
CA ARG A 10 -25.95 -52.45 -46.82
C ARG A 10 -26.70 -53.36 -47.78
N ASN A 11 -26.00 -54.32 -48.39
CA ASN A 11 -26.66 -55.43 -49.10
C ASN A 11 -25.84 -56.70 -49.40
N GLU A 12 -24.65 -56.92 -48.82
CA GLU A 12 -23.94 -58.22 -48.98
C GLU A 12 -23.51 -58.93 -47.68
N PHE A 13 -23.68 -58.33 -46.50
CA PHE A 13 -23.33 -59.00 -45.25
C PHE A 13 -24.47 -59.77 -44.56
N SER A 14 -25.69 -59.75 -45.12
CA SER A 14 -26.83 -60.53 -44.60
C SER A 14 -26.82 -62.00 -45.06
N SER A 15 -26.03 -62.32 -46.09
CA SER A 15 -25.94 -63.68 -46.65
C SER A 15 -24.78 -64.50 -46.08
N CYS A 16 -23.75 -63.85 -45.49
CA CYS A 16 -22.64 -64.56 -44.83
C CYS A 16 -22.89 -64.83 -43.34
N LEU A 17 -23.66 -63.98 -42.64
CA LEU A 17 -23.96 -64.19 -41.21
C LEU A 17 -24.92 -65.37 -40.97
N ARG A 18 -25.83 -65.68 -41.92
CA ARG A 18 -26.65 -66.90 -41.82
C ARG A 18 -25.88 -68.20 -42.05
N ARG A 19 -24.68 -68.16 -42.63
CA ARG A 19 -23.85 -69.36 -42.84
C ARG A 19 -22.94 -69.67 -41.65
N TRP A 20 -22.67 -68.66 -40.80
CA TRP A 20 -21.92 -68.83 -39.56
C TRP A 20 -22.80 -69.24 -38.38
N ASP A 21 -24.08 -68.84 -38.34
CA ASP A 21 -25.00 -69.34 -37.31
C ASP A 21 -25.35 -70.83 -37.50
N ILE A 22 -25.36 -71.35 -38.74
CA ILE A 22 -25.54 -72.78 -39.00
C ILE A 22 -24.28 -73.59 -38.62
N PHE A 23 -23.08 -73.01 -38.73
CA PHE A 23 -21.85 -73.68 -38.28
C PHE A 23 -21.59 -73.56 -36.77
N SER A 24 -22.13 -72.53 -36.11
CA SER A 24 -22.02 -72.34 -34.67
C SER A 24 -23.04 -73.18 -33.87
N PHE A 25 -24.21 -73.48 -34.46
CA PHE A 25 -25.20 -74.36 -33.84
C PHE A 25 -24.81 -75.86 -33.92
N ALA A 26 -23.99 -76.26 -34.89
CA ALA A 26 -23.57 -77.66 -35.06
C ALA A 26 -22.40 -78.10 -34.18
N CYS A 27 -21.74 -77.20 -33.44
CA CYS A 27 -20.58 -77.54 -32.59
C CYS A 27 -20.87 -77.51 -31.08
N ARG A 28 -22.13 -77.31 -30.64
CA ARG A 28 -22.49 -77.24 -29.21
C ARG A 28 -23.24 -78.43 -28.65
N GLU A 29 -23.72 -79.35 -29.47
CA GLU A 29 -24.31 -80.60 -28.99
C GLU A 29 -23.40 -81.78 -29.37
N TRP A 30 -22.65 -82.21 -28.37
CA TRP A 30 -22.30 -83.60 -28.11
C TRP A 30 -22.53 -84.58 -29.27
N VAL A 31 -21.47 -84.84 -30.03
CA VAL A 31 -21.26 -86.15 -30.64
C VAL A 31 -19.96 -86.72 -30.07
N PRO A 32 -19.97 -87.97 -29.57
CA PRO A 32 -18.89 -88.52 -28.76
C PRO A 32 -17.56 -88.58 -29.51
N LEU A 33 -16.48 -88.55 -28.73
CA LEU A 33 -15.08 -88.75 -29.08
C LEU A 33 -14.73 -90.10 -29.76
N ASP A 34 -15.71 -90.79 -30.36
CA ASP A 34 -15.53 -92.09 -31.02
C ASP A 34 -15.91 -91.97 -32.50
N ILE A 35 -14.95 -91.54 -33.31
CA ILE A 35 -14.63 -92.03 -34.67
C ILE A 35 -13.40 -91.21 -35.11
N LEU A 36 -12.27 -91.54 -34.53
CA LEU A 36 -10.98 -91.42 -35.21
C LEU A 36 -10.54 -92.85 -35.50
N ARG A 37 -11.18 -93.45 -36.51
CA ARG A 37 -10.68 -94.70 -37.09
C ARG A 37 -9.37 -94.33 -37.77
N ILE A 38 -8.27 -94.59 -37.07
CA ILE A 38 -6.90 -94.38 -37.57
C ILE A 38 -6.75 -95.28 -38.79
N SER A 39 -6.93 -94.70 -39.99
CA SER A 39 -6.53 -95.33 -41.23
C SER A 39 -5.00 -95.48 -41.22
N THR A 40 -4.53 -96.68 -41.55
CA THR A 40 -3.12 -97.09 -41.56
C THR A 40 -2.40 -96.72 -42.86
N ASP A 41 -2.92 -95.73 -43.61
CA ASP A 41 -2.30 -95.25 -44.84
C ASP A 41 -1.53 -93.93 -44.59
N GLU A 42 -0.22 -93.95 -44.85
CA GLU A 42 0.77 -92.94 -44.49
C GLU A 42 0.45 -91.48 -44.91
N PRO A 43 -0.19 -91.20 -46.06
CA PRO A 43 -0.51 -89.83 -46.45
C PRO A 43 -1.58 -89.19 -45.55
N SER A 44 -2.54 -89.96 -45.04
CA SER A 44 -3.71 -89.46 -44.30
C SER A 44 -3.36 -89.02 -42.86
N ARG A 45 -2.35 -89.64 -42.25
CA ARG A 45 -1.79 -89.22 -40.95
C ARG A 45 -1.09 -87.86 -41.04
N ARG A 46 -0.47 -87.54 -42.18
CA ARG A 46 0.24 -86.26 -42.38
C ARG A 46 -0.74 -85.08 -42.49
N TRP A 47 -1.89 -85.28 -43.15
CA TRP A 47 -2.94 -84.26 -43.27
C TRP A 47 -3.66 -84.01 -41.94
N SER A 48 -4.01 -85.05 -41.19
CA SER A 48 -4.66 -84.93 -39.88
C SER A 48 -3.77 -84.27 -38.81
N VAL A 49 -2.47 -84.60 -38.78
CA VAL A 49 -1.50 -83.94 -37.89
C VAL A 49 -1.29 -82.46 -38.25
N ASN A 50 -1.28 -82.11 -39.54
CA ASN A 50 -1.18 -80.71 -39.97
C ASN A 50 -2.42 -79.88 -39.57
N VAL A 51 -3.62 -80.42 -39.74
CA VAL A 51 -4.88 -79.72 -39.38
C VAL A 51 -5.01 -79.54 -37.86
N LEU A 52 -4.68 -80.55 -37.06
CA LEU A 52 -4.66 -80.42 -35.60
C LEU A 52 -3.57 -79.44 -35.12
N GLY A 53 -2.41 -79.40 -35.81
CA GLY A 53 -1.36 -78.42 -35.58
C GLY A 53 -1.79 -76.98 -35.85
N THR A 54 -2.56 -76.74 -36.91
CA THR A 54 -3.10 -75.41 -37.22
C THR A 54 -4.14 -74.96 -36.20
N PHE A 55 -5.06 -75.83 -35.75
CA PHE A 55 -6.03 -75.48 -34.71
C PHE A 55 -5.36 -75.20 -33.36
N ARG A 56 -4.33 -75.97 -32.98
CA ARG A 56 -3.55 -75.71 -31.76
C ARG A 56 -2.87 -74.34 -31.82
N ARG A 57 -2.23 -74.02 -32.95
CA ARG A 57 -1.61 -72.70 -33.17
C ARG A 57 -2.64 -71.57 -33.13
N GLU A 58 -3.81 -71.77 -33.71
CA GLU A 58 -4.89 -70.78 -33.67
C GLU A 58 -5.39 -70.53 -32.23
N ALA A 59 -5.56 -71.58 -31.44
CA ALA A 59 -5.93 -71.46 -30.02
C ALA A 59 -4.84 -70.75 -29.20
N GLU A 60 -3.57 -71.03 -29.46
CA GLU A 60 -2.42 -70.37 -28.82
C GLU A 60 -2.35 -68.89 -29.20
N LEU A 61 -2.51 -68.55 -30.48
CA LEU A 61 -2.54 -67.18 -30.96
C LEU A 61 -3.72 -66.39 -30.37
N LYS A 62 -4.90 -66.98 -30.25
CA LYS A 62 -6.06 -66.35 -29.59
C LYS A 62 -5.79 -66.07 -28.10
N THR A 63 -5.07 -66.97 -27.43
CA THR A 63 -4.66 -66.77 -26.03
C THR A 63 -3.64 -65.64 -25.91
N GLN A 64 -2.64 -65.61 -26.80
CA GLN A 64 -1.66 -64.52 -26.88
C GLN A 64 -2.31 -63.18 -27.22
N GLU A 65 -3.28 -63.17 -28.14
CA GLU A 65 -4.06 -61.99 -28.50
C GLU A 65 -4.87 -61.47 -27.32
N ALA A 66 -5.52 -62.36 -26.56
CA ALA A 66 -6.25 -62.00 -25.35
C ALA A 66 -5.32 -61.40 -24.28
N ALA A 67 -4.13 -62.00 -24.08
CA ALA A 67 -3.13 -61.49 -23.15
C ALA A 67 -2.59 -60.11 -23.59
N ALA A 68 -2.28 -59.94 -24.87
CA ALA A 68 -1.82 -58.67 -25.43
C ALA A 68 -2.90 -57.58 -25.30
N ARG A 69 -4.17 -57.91 -25.55
CA ARG A 69 -5.31 -56.98 -25.36
C ARG A 69 -5.44 -56.54 -23.90
N SER A 70 -5.28 -57.46 -22.95
CA SER A 70 -5.29 -57.12 -21.52
C SER A 70 -4.17 -56.14 -21.18
N GLN A 71 -2.95 -56.41 -21.64
CA GLN A 71 -1.81 -55.53 -21.40
C GLN A 71 -2.03 -54.13 -21.98
N VAL A 72 -2.56 -54.02 -23.20
CA VAL A 72 -2.86 -52.70 -23.81
C VAL A 72 -3.88 -51.92 -22.98
N LEU A 73 -4.88 -52.59 -22.39
CA LEU A 73 -5.84 -51.95 -21.49
C LEU A 73 -5.15 -51.46 -20.21
N ASP A 74 -4.28 -52.28 -19.62
CA ASP A 74 -3.52 -51.88 -18.43
C ASP A 74 -2.62 -50.67 -18.71
N TRP A 75 -1.91 -50.67 -19.84
CA TRP A 75 -1.09 -49.53 -20.27
C TRP A 75 -1.92 -48.27 -20.50
N ARG A 76 -3.11 -48.40 -21.11
CA ARG A 76 -4.03 -47.26 -21.30
C ARG A 76 -4.49 -46.71 -19.95
N ASN A 77 -4.90 -47.57 -19.03
CA ASN A 77 -5.33 -47.15 -17.69
C ASN A 77 -4.20 -46.45 -16.92
N VAL A 78 -2.96 -46.93 -17.04
CA VAL A 78 -1.79 -46.27 -16.43
C VAL A 78 -1.52 -44.92 -17.09
N HIS A 79 -1.57 -44.86 -18.43
CA HIS A 79 -1.40 -43.61 -19.17
C HIS A 79 -2.43 -42.56 -18.76
N ASP A 80 -3.71 -42.94 -18.66
CA ASP A 80 -4.79 -42.02 -18.28
C ASP A 80 -4.60 -41.47 -16.87
N ARG A 81 -4.17 -42.30 -15.90
CA ARG A 81 -3.83 -41.84 -14.55
C ARG A 81 -2.68 -40.84 -14.54
N VAL A 82 -1.63 -41.09 -15.33
CA VAL A 82 -0.49 -40.17 -15.44
C VAL A 82 -0.91 -38.87 -16.12
N ALA A 83 -1.81 -38.92 -17.10
CA ALA A 83 -2.36 -37.74 -17.75
C ALA A 83 -3.17 -36.88 -16.77
N ASP A 84 -4.06 -37.50 -15.98
CA ASP A 84 -4.83 -36.83 -14.93
C ASP A 84 -3.92 -36.19 -13.88
N GLU A 85 -2.88 -36.90 -13.45
CA GLU A 85 -1.91 -36.37 -12.48
C GLU A 85 -1.11 -35.20 -13.06
N ALA A 86 -0.69 -35.29 -14.32
CA ALA A 86 -0.01 -34.21 -15.01
C ALA A 86 -0.90 -32.97 -15.16
N GLU A 87 -2.19 -33.13 -15.43
CA GLU A 87 -3.15 -32.02 -15.49
C GLU A 87 -3.36 -31.38 -14.11
N ARG A 88 -3.51 -32.19 -13.06
CA ARG A 88 -3.60 -31.70 -11.67
C ARG A 88 -2.35 -30.92 -11.26
N LEU A 89 -1.17 -31.44 -11.59
CA LEU A 89 0.10 -30.76 -11.29
C LEU A 89 0.25 -29.45 -12.06
N ARG A 90 -0.19 -29.39 -13.33
CA ARG A 90 -0.22 -28.14 -14.11
C ARG A 90 -1.16 -27.12 -13.48
N ALA A 91 -2.36 -27.54 -13.06
CA ALA A 91 -3.31 -26.67 -12.38
C ALA A 91 -2.72 -26.13 -11.06
N ALA A 92 -2.15 -27.01 -10.23
CA ALA A 92 -1.49 -26.63 -8.99
C ALA A 92 -0.31 -25.66 -9.21
N LEU A 93 0.47 -25.86 -10.27
CA LEU A 93 1.56 -24.96 -10.64
C LEU A 93 1.03 -23.56 -10.99
N THR A 94 -0.04 -23.47 -11.79
CA THR A 94 -0.63 -22.17 -12.16
C THR A 94 -1.21 -21.43 -10.96
N GLU A 95 -1.84 -22.14 -10.03
CA GLU A 95 -2.35 -21.55 -8.79
C GLU A 95 -1.21 -21.04 -7.90
N ALA A 96 -0.15 -21.83 -7.74
CA ALA A 96 1.04 -21.43 -6.99
C ALA A 96 1.74 -20.21 -7.61
N GLN A 97 1.80 -20.13 -8.95
CA GLN A 97 2.34 -18.97 -9.67
C GLN A 97 1.52 -17.71 -9.38
N ALA A 98 0.19 -17.78 -9.50
CA ALA A 98 -0.70 -16.66 -9.20
C ALA A 98 -0.58 -16.20 -7.74
N ALA A 99 -0.48 -17.15 -6.79
CA ALA A 99 -0.27 -16.83 -5.38
C ALA A 99 1.07 -16.12 -5.12
N CYS A 100 2.15 -16.56 -5.78
CA CYS A 100 3.47 -15.92 -5.71
C CYS A 100 3.45 -14.50 -6.27
N GLU A 101 2.80 -14.28 -7.42
CA GLU A 101 2.65 -12.94 -8.02
C GLU A 101 1.87 -12.01 -7.09
N HIS A 102 0.72 -12.47 -6.58
CA HIS A 102 -0.06 -11.70 -5.62
C HIS A 102 0.73 -11.35 -4.35
N GLN A 103 1.53 -12.29 -3.83
CA GLN A 103 2.39 -12.03 -2.68
C GLN A 103 3.47 -11.00 -3.01
N ARG A 104 4.06 -11.03 -4.20
CA ARG A 104 5.05 -10.06 -4.65
C ARG A 104 4.45 -8.66 -4.72
N ASP A 105 3.24 -8.53 -5.27
CA ASP A 105 2.55 -7.25 -5.39
C ASP A 105 2.20 -6.66 -4.02
N ARG A 106 1.73 -7.50 -3.09
CA ARG A 106 1.49 -7.08 -1.70
C ARG A 106 2.78 -6.62 -1.00
N LYS A 107 3.90 -7.33 -1.20
CA LYS A 107 5.20 -6.91 -0.65
C LYS A 107 5.65 -5.57 -1.22
N MET A 108 5.47 -5.36 -2.52
CA MET A 108 5.77 -4.09 -3.18
C MET A 108 4.89 -2.96 -2.64
N GLN A 109 3.58 -3.16 -2.52
CA GLN A 109 2.64 -2.19 -1.93
C GLN A 109 3.02 -1.83 -0.49
N ASN A 110 3.33 -2.82 0.34
CA ASN A 110 3.79 -2.59 1.71
C ASN A 110 5.10 -1.77 1.74
N GLY A 111 6.03 -2.05 0.81
CA GLY A 111 7.27 -1.29 0.66
C GLY A 111 7.03 0.17 0.28
N VAL A 112 6.11 0.42 -0.66
CA VAL A 112 5.71 1.78 -1.05
C VAL A 112 5.05 2.53 0.11
N MET A 113 4.12 1.89 0.82
CA MET A 113 3.47 2.49 1.99
C MET A 113 4.47 2.83 3.10
N LEU A 114 5.43 1.94 3.38
CA LEU A 114 6.49 2.19 4.34
C LEU A 114 7.36 3.37 3.91
N ALA A 115 7.74 3.45 2.64
CA ALA A 115 8.52 4.57 2.10
C ALA A 115 7.78 5.91 2.25
N MET A 116 6.49 5.96 1.92
CA MET A 116 5.65 7.15 2.11
C MET A 116 5.56 7.56 3.57
N ALA A 117 5.35 6.61 4.48
CA ALA A 117 5.30 6.88 5.92
C ALA A 117 6.63 7.42 6.44
N MET A 118 7.76 6.87 6.01
CA MET A 118 9.10 7.36 6.39
C MET A 118 9.35 8.79 5.89
N VAL A 119 8.93 9.11 4.66
CA VAL A 119 9.01 10.48 4.13
C VAL A 119 8.16 11.43 4.97
N ALA A 120 6.91 11.06 5.27
CA ALA A 120 6.03 11.88 6.11
C ALA A 120 6.60 12.12 7.51
N CYS A 121 7.17 11.09 8.16
CA CYS A 121 7.83 11.22 9.46
C CYS A 121 9.04 12.16 9.41
N ARG A 122 9.84 12.07 8.34
CA ARG A 122 11.00 12.95 8.15
C ARG A 122 10.57 14.39 7.96
N ASP A 123 9.60 14.64 7.09
CA ASP A 123 9.11 15.98 6.78
C ASP A 123 8.46 16.62 8.03
N HIS A 124 7.75 15.81 8.83
CA HIS A 124 7.26 16.23 10.14
C HIS A 124 8.39 16.60 11.11
N ALA A 125 9.43 15.76 11.21
CA ALA A 125 10.58 16.03 12.07
C ALA A 125 11.32 17.31 11.66
N GLN A 126 11.49 17.56 10.35
CA GLN A 126 12.07 18.80 9.84
C GLN A 126 11.21 20.02 10.19
N THR A 127 9.90 19.93 9.99
CA THR A 127 8.96 21.01 10.34
C THR A 127 9.01 21.32 11.83
N MET A 128 9.02 20.30 12.68
CA MET A 128 9.15 20.45 14.13
C MET A 128 10.49 21.07 14.53
N GLY A 129 11.58 20.69 13.86
CA GLY A 129 12.90 21.29 14.05
C GLY A 129 12.91 22.79 13.74
N ARG A 130 12.33 23.19 12.60
CA ARG A 130 12.21 24.60 12.20
C ARG A 130 11.41 25.42 13.21
N LEU A 131 10.21 24.96 13.57
CA LEU A 131 9.33 25.66 14.52
C LEU A 131 9.99 25.80 15.90
N ARG A 132 10.73 24.78 16.35
CA ARG A 132 11.46 24.85 17.61
C ARG A 132 12.59 25.89 17.56
N GLY A 133 13.29 26.01 16.43
CA GLY A 133 14.29 27.06 16.20
C GLY A 133 13.68 28.45 16.27
N GLU A 134 12.59 28.70 15.52
CA GLU A 134 11.89 29.99 15.52
C GLU A 134 11.34 30.37 16.90
N LEU A 135 10.79 29.40 17.64
CA LEU A 135 10.34 29.63 19.01
C LEU A 135 11.49 29.97 19.95
N GLN A 136 12.66 29.37 19.77
CA GLN A 136 13.84 29.66 20.58
C GLN A 136 14.37 31.07 20.29
N GLU A 137 14.46 31.47 19.02
CA GLU A 137 14.84 32.83 18.62
C GLU A 137 13.86 33.87 19.18
N LEU A 138 12.56 33.62 19.06
CA LEU A 138 11.52 34.50 19.62
C LEU A 138 11.61 34.57 21.16
N THR A 139 11.90 33.45 21.82
CA THR A 139 12.06 33.41 23.29
C THR A 139 13.22 34.28 23.72
N VAL A 140 14.38 34.19 23.05
CA VAL A 140 15.56 35.02 23.34
C VAL A 140 15.25 36.49 23.10
N ALA A 141 14.68 36.84 21.94
CA ALA A 141 14.33 38.23 21.63
C ALA A 141 13.31 38.83 22.62
N ALA A 142 12.33 38.04 23.04
CA ALA A 142 11.36 38.46 24.04
C ALA A 142 11.99 38.63 25.43
N GLU A 143 12.95 37.77 25.81
CA GLU A 143 13.68 37.90 27.06
C GLU A 143 14.55 39.15 27.10
N ASP A 144 15.27 39.45 26.01
CA ASP A 144 16.05 40.69 25.87
C ASP A 144 15.17 41.94 26.03
N LEU A 145 14.01 41.96 25.35
CA LEU A 145 13.06 43.07 25.44
C LEU A 145 12.53 43.26 26.86
N VAL A 146 12.12 42.17 27.52
CA VAL A 146 11.60 42.23 28.89
C VAL A 146 12.70 42.64 29.85
N ASN A 147 13.94 42.17 29.69
CA ASN A 147 15.07 42.59 30.52
C ASN A 147 15.35 44.10 30.37
N ALA A 148 15.16 44.67 29.19
CA ALA A 148 15.33 46.10 28.95
C ALA A 148 14.23 46.96 29.60
N ILE A 149 12.97 46.48 29.61
CA ILE A 149 11.81 47.22 30.16
C ILE A 149 11.65 46.99 31.67
N ALA A 150 11.95 45.77 32.10
CA ALA A 150 11.59 45.21 33.39
C ALA A 150 12.70 44.25 33.85
N PRO A 151 13.87 44.78 34.24
CA PRO A 151 14.97 43.96 34.71
C PRO A 151 14.53 43.13 35.93
N VAL A 152 15.17 41.98 36.11
CA VAL A 152 14.91 41.11 37.24
C VAL A 152 15.51 41.77 38.48
N GLU A 153 14.66 42.09 39.46
CA GLU A 153 15.12 42.66 40.73
C GLU A 153 15.74 41.56 41.61
N GLU A 154 16.88 41.87 42.23
CA GLU A 154 17.53 40.97 43.19
C GLU A 154 16.61 40.68 44.38
N GLY A 155 16.28 39.40 44.58
CA GLY A 155 15.37 38.95 45.65
C GLY A 155 13.91 38.78 45.24
N ALA A 156 13.54 39.11 44.00
CA ALA A 156 12.21 38.84 43.48
C ALA A 156 11.97 37.34 43.22
N ARG A 157 10.72 36.90 43.38
CA ARG A 157 10.33 35.51 43.10
C ARG A 157 10.61 35.18 41.63
N PRO A 158 11.12 33.96 41.30
CA PRO A 158 11.27 33.54 39.91
C PRO A 158 9.93 33.60 39.18
N GLN A 159 9.86 34.42 38.13
CA GLN A 159 8.70 34.55 37.24
C GLN A 159 9.05 33.98 35.87
N SER A 160 8.08 33.33 35.22
CA SER A 160 8.24 32.89 33.83
C SER A 160 8.29 34.08 32.87
N LEU A 161 8.95 33.90 31.72
CA LEU A 161 9.00 34.92 30.67
C LEU A 161 7.60 35.40 30.26
N VAL A 162 6.64 34.48 30.17
CA VAL A 162 5.25 34.80 29.80
C VAL A 162 4.57 35.71 30.84
N GLU A 163 4.79 35.46 32.13
CA GLU A 163 4.25 36.32 33.19
C GLU A 163 4.86 37.71 33.13
N ARG A 164 6.17 37.81 32.92
CA ARG A 164 6.88 39.10 32.80
C ARG A 164 6.42 39.87 31.56
N LEU A 165 6.24 39.20 30.42
CA LEU A 165 5.68 39.78 29.20
C LEU A 165 4.27 40.34 29.39
N LYS A 166 3.43 39.68 30.20
CA LYS A 166 2.09 40.20 30.52
C LYS A 166 2.12 41.49 31.33
N VAL A 167 3.14 41.68 32.16
CA VAL A 167 3.31 42.88 33.01
C VAL A 167 4.04 44.00 32.27
N ALA A 168 4.90 43.67 31.29
CA ALA A 168 5.72 44.65 30.57
C ALA A 168 4.93 45.84 29.98
N PRO A 169 3.75 45.68 29.34
CA PRO A 169 2.96 46.82 28.87
C PRO A 169 2.56 47.79 29.99
N GLY A 170 2.26 47.27 31.18
CA GLY A 170 1.94 48.08 32.36
C GLY A 170 3.14 48.89 32.84
N LYS A 171 4.34 48.29 32.83
CA LYS A 171 5.60 48.99 33.14
C LYS A 171 5.92 50.08 32.11
N VAL A 172 5.75 49.80 30.81
CA VAL A 172 5.90 50.83 29.76
C VAL A 172 4.95 52.00 30.00
N ALA A 173 3.69 51.74 30.32
CA ALA A 173 2.73 52.79 30.65
C ALA A 173 3.14 53.60 31.90
N GLY A 174 3.73 52.95 32.90
CA GLY A 174 4.34 53.59 34.08
C GLY A 174 5.48 54.53 33.69
N LEU A 175 6.43 54.04 32.89
CA LEU A 175 7.56 54.83 32.37
C LEU A 175 7.08 56.04 31.57
N CYS A 176 6.09 55.89 30.68
CA CYS A 176 5.50 57.01 29.95
C CYS A 176 4.91 58.07 30.90
N LYS A 177 4.20 57.65 31.95
CA LYS A 177 3.67 58.58 32.96
C LYS A 177 4.79 59.31 33.70
N ALA A 178 5.87 58.62 34.06
CA ALA A 178 7.03 59.21 34.72
C ALA A 178 7.70 60.27 33.84
N VAL A 179 7.93 59.94 32.56
CA VAL A 179 8.48 60.87 31.56
C VAL A 179 7.57 62.09 31.38
N CYS A 180 6.27 61.90 31.16
CA CYS A 180 5.32 62.99 31.03
C CYS A 180 5.32 63.91 32.27
N LYS A 181 5.36 63.33 33.47
CA LYS A 181 5.44 64.08 34.73
C LYS A 181 6.72 64.92 34.80
N GLN A 182 7.87 64.35 34.47
CA GLN A 182 9.16 65.06 34.47
C GLN A 182 9.17 66.20 33.45
N VAL A 183 8.70 65.94 32.23
CA VAL A 183 8.58 66.96 31.16
C VAL A 183 7.68 68.12 31.60
N LEU A 184 6.51 67.82 32.15
CA LEU A 184 5.58 68.86 32.63
C LEU A 184 6.18 69.68 33.79
N ALA A 185 6.95 69.05 34.68
CA ALA A 185 7.66 69.75 35.74
C ALA A 185 8.72 70.73 35.19
N ILE A 186 9.45 70.32 34.16
CA ILE A 186 10.41 71.19 33.45
C ILE A 186 9.67 72.38 32.81
N VAL A 187 8.56 72.14 32.10
CA VAL A 187 7.77 73.24 31.51
C VAL A 187 7.28 74.20 32.60
N LYS A 188 6.81 73.67 33.73
CA LYS A 188 6.34 74.48 34.87
C LYS A 188 7.47 75.32 35.48
N SER A 189 8.72 74.86 35.47
CA SER A 189 9.84 75.66 36.00
C SER A 189 10.16 76.88 35.13
N TYR A 190 10.01 76.78 33.80
CA TYR A 190 10.16 77.91 32.89
C TYR A 190 8.94 78.84 32.89
N TYR A 191 7.74 78.28 33.06
CA TYR A 191 6.48 79.02 33.03
C TYR A 191 5.63 78.74 34.29
N PRO A 192 5.96 79.32 35.46
CA PRO A 192 5.26 78.99 36.71
C PRO A 192 3.77 79.28 36.68
N ARG A 193 3.34 80.28 35.90
CA ARG A 193 1.93 80.68 35.74
C ARG A 193 1.18 79.91 34.66
N ALA A 194 1.82 79.03 33.89
CA ALA A 194 1.15 78.24 32.87
C ALA A 194 0.15 77.27 33.51
N ASP A 195 -1.07 77.22 32.98
CA ASP A 195 -2.04 76.20 33.33
C ASP A 195 -1.77 74.94 32.48
N LEU A 196 -1.22 73.91 33.13
CA LEU A 196 -0.90 72.65 32.46
C LEU A 196 -2.09 71.67 32.47
N ALA A 197 -3.21 72.01 33.12
CA ALA A 197 -4.39 71.15 33.13
C ALA A 197 -4.93 70.94 31.72
N ALA A 198 -4.89 71.99 30.88
CA ALA A 198 -5.30 71.93 29.48
C ALA A 198 -4.53 70.87 28.66
N ALA A 199 -3.30 70.51 29.04
CA ALA A 199 -2.54 69.47 28.36
C ALA A 199 -3.08 68.05 28.65
N GLY A 200 -3.79 67.87 29.77
CA GLY A 200 -4.48 66.62 30.11
C GLY A 200 -5.71 66.36 29.25
N ASP A 201 -6.32 67.41 28.70
CA ASP A 201 -7.49 67.32 27.81
C ASP A 201 -7.11 67.01 26.35
N GLY A 202 -5.81 66.89 26.06
CA GLY A 202 -5.27 66.54 24.75
C GLY A 202 -4.85 67.75 23.91
N VAL A 203 -4.88 67.58 22.58
CA VAL A 203 -4.49 68.63 21.63
C VAL A 203 -5.49 69.78 21.67
N ALA A 204 -5.01 71.02 21.57
CA ALA A 204 -5.86 72.21 21.59
C ALA A 204 -6.91 72.17 20.46
N ARG A 205 -8.17 72.50 20.79
CA ARG A 205 -9.33 72.41 19.86
C ARG A 205 -9.18 73.21 18.55
N ASN A 206 -8.33 74.22 18.55
CA ASN A 206 -8.04 75.09 17.40
C ASN A 206 -6.76 74.69 16.64
N CYS A 207 -6.09 73.61 17.05
CA CYS A 207 -4.92 73.09 16.36
C CYS A 207 -5.38 72.14 15.25
N THR A 208 -5.00 72.44 13.99
CA THR A 208 -5.22 71.50 12.88
C THR A 208 -4.19 70.38 12.94
N GLU A 209 -4.47 69.26 12.26
CA GLU A 209 -3.55 68.12 12.22
C GLU A 209 -2.20 68.50 11.59
N GLU A 210 -2.20 69.38 10.58
CA GLU A 210 -0.98 69.89 9.93
C GLU A 210 -0.16 70.77 10.88
N ALA A 211 -0.82 71.65 11.64
CA ALA A 211 -0.15 72.48 12.63
C ALA A 211 0.45 71.63 13.75
N TYR A 212 -0.28 70.61 14.22
CA TYR A 212 0.22 69.66 15.22
C TYR A 212 1.42 68.87 14.71
N ALA A 213 1.37 68.37 13.47
CA ALA A 213 2.49 67.68 12.85
C ALA A 213 3.72 68.59 12.73
N GLN A 214 3.54 69.85 12.35
CA GLN A 214 4.63 70.84 12.32
C GLN A 214 5.23 71.04 13.73
N TYR A 215 4.41 71.17 14.77
CA TYR A 215 4.90 71.30 16.14
C TYR A 215 5.67 70.06 16.61
N LEU A 216 5.27 68.85 16.18
CA LEU A 216 6.04 67.63 16.47
C LEU A 216 7.42 67.65 15.80
N GLU A 217 7.51 68.09 14.54
CA GLU A 217 8.80 68.24 13.85
C GLU A 217 9.72 69.25 14.54
N GLU A 218 9.17 70.41 14.96
CA GLU A 218 9.91 71.42 15.73
C GLU A 218 10.37 70.89 17.10
N ALA A 219 9.56 70.03 17.74
CA ALA A 219 9.85 69.43 19.03
C ALA A 219 10.88 68.29 18.97
N LYS A 220 11.07 67.61 17.82
CA LYS A 220 12.03 66.48 17.68
C LYS A 220 13.44 66.78 18.21
N PRO A 221 14.15 67.82 17.74
CA PRO A 221 15.51 68.09 18.23
C PRO A 221 15.55 68.51 19.71
N ILE A 222 14.44 69.04 20.24
CA ILE A 222 14.30 69.40 21.65
C ILE A 222 14.15 68.11 22.47
N ALA A 223 13.28 67.19 22.04
CA ALA A 223 13.07 65.90 22.68
C ALA A 223 14.37 65.09 22.78
N SER A 224 15.19 65.06 21.73
CA SER A 224 16.50 64.39 21.76
C SER A 224 17.48 64.98 22.77
N LYS A 225 17.43 66.29 23.04
CA LYS A 225 18.23 66.91 24.12
C LYS A 225 17.63 66.63 25.48
N MET A 226 16.31 66.63 25.59
CA MET A 226 15.61 66.37 26.85
C MET A 226 15.84 64.96 27.37
N SER A 227 16.06 63.95 26.51
CA SER A 227 16.40 62.59 26.96
C SER A 227 17.71 62.49 27.75
N GLU A 228 18.58 63.50 27.69
CA GLU A 228 19.79 63.56 28.53
C GLU A 228 19.48 63.93 30.00
N PHE A 229 18.32 64.54 30.26
CA PHE A 229 17.93 65.06 31.59
C PHE A 229 16.73 64.32 32.20
N VAL A 230 15.94 63.62 31.38
CA VAL A 230 14.80 62.81 31.83
C VAL A 230 15.29 61.42 32.17
N SER A 231 15.09 60.99 33.41
CA SER A 231 15.48 59.65 33.87
C SER A 231 14.30 58.68 33.79
N LEU A 232 14.56 57.43 33.39
CA LEU A 232 13.56 56.36 33.36
C LEU A 232 13.39 55.65 34.71
N GLU A 233 14.09 56.11 35.75
CA GLU A 233 13.95 55.56 37.10
C GLU A 233 12.60 55.97 37.69
N GLU A 234 11.89 54.99 38.26
CA GLU A 234 10.70 55.27 39.07
C GLU A 234 11.13 55.95 40.39
N PRO A 235 10.48 57.06 40.81
CA PRO A 235 10.75 57.72 42.08
C PRO A 235 10.20 56.97 43.30
#